data_AF-C5CCS3-F1
#
_entry.id   AF-C5CCS3-F1
#
_cell.length_a   1.000
_cell.length_b   1.000
_cell.length_c   1.000
_cell.angle_alpha   90.00
_cell.angle_beta   90.00
_cell.angle_gamma   90.00
#
_symmetry.space_group_name_H-M   'P 1'
#
loop_
_entity.id
_entity.type
_entity.pdbx_description
1 polymer ?
#
loop_
_entity_poly.entity_id
_entity_poly.type
_entity_poly.pdbx_seq_one_letter_code
_entity_poly.pdbx_strand_id
1 'polypeptide(L)'
;MRIFFYGLVRVVVFVALWALFYYVMDLGMIFGVIAATILTFAVSYLFLGRLRTGATEDLSAAWEGRPGRRGRTETADADAEDAYTEGRFRE
;
A
#
# COMPACT_ATOMS: atom_id res chain seq x y z
N MET A 1 -8.19 -1.43 9.25
CA MET A 1 -8.98 -1.86 8.05
C MET A 1 -8.65 -1.04 6.80
N ARG A 2 -7.70 -0.09 6.88
CA ARG A 2 -7.28 0.74 5.75
C ARG A 2 -6.62 -0.10 4.67
N ILE A 3 -5.98 -1.21 5.05
CA ILE A 3 -5.45 -2.22 4.13
C ILE A 3 -6.50 -2.83 3.19
N PHE A 4 -7.70 -3.16 3.71
CA PHE A 4 -8.79 -3.73 2.90
C PHE A 4 -9.35 -2.69 1.94
N PHE A 5 -9.58 -1.47 2.43
CA PHE A 5 -10.07 -0.38 1.59
C PHE A 5 -9.06 -0.03 0.49
N TYR A 6 -7.77 0.02 0.83
CA TYR A 6 -6.70 0.26 -0.13
C TYR A 6 -6.61 -0.83 -1.21
N GLY A 7 -6.69 -2.10 -0.80
CA GLY A 7 -6.75 -3.23 -1.74
C GLY A 7 -7.97 -3.18 -2.63
N LEU A 8 -9.15 -2.89 -2.08
CA LEU A 8 -10.40 -2.81 -2.83
C LEU A 8 -10.35 -1.70 -3.89
N VAL A 9 -9.87 -0.51 -3.54
CA VAL A 9 -9.75 0.60 -4.49
C VAL A 9 -8.84 0.22 -5.66
N ARG A 10 -7.72 -0.48 -5.39
CA ARG A 10 -6.82 -0.97 -6.44
C ARG A 10 -7.52 -1.94 -7.40
N VAL A 11 -8.30 -2.88 -6.86
CA VAL A 11 -9.05 -3.85 -7.68
C VAL A 11 -10.10 -3.14 -8.52
N VAL A 12 -10.85 -2.19 -7.96
CA VAL A 12 -11.87 -1.43 -8.70
C VAL A 12 -11.24 -0.62 -9.83
N VAL A 13 -10.14 0.09 -9.56
CA VAL A 13 -9.41 0.86 -10.57
C VAL A 13 -8.88 -0.05 -11.67
N PHE A 14 -8.31 -1.21 -11.31
CA PHE A 14 -7.82 -2.18 -12.28
C PHE A 14 -8.93 -2.71 -13.19
N VAL A 15 -10.05 -3.16 -12.61
CA VAL A 15 -11.18 -3.70 -13.38
C VAL A 15 -11.76 -2.64 -14.31
N ALA A 16 -11.87 -1.38 -13.86
CA ALA A 16 -12.35 -0.28 -14.68
C ALA A 16 -11.43 0.01 -15.87
N LEU A 17 -10.11 0.08 -15.64
CA LEU A 17 -9.12 0.31 -16.71
C LEU A 17 -9.02 -0.87 -17.67
N TRP A 18 -9.06 -2.10 -17.16
CA TRP A 18 -9.05 -3.30 -17.99
C TRP A 18 -10.30 -3.38 -18.86
N ALA A 19 -11.49 -3.12 -18.29
CA ALA A 19 -12.73 -3.08 -19.05
C ALA A 19 -12.69 -1.97 -20.12
N LEU A 20 -12.13 -0.80 -19.81
CA LEU A 20 -11.94 0.26 -20.79
C LEU A 20 -11.05 -0.21 -21.96
N PHE A 21 -9.89 -0.81 -21.68
CA PHE A 21 -8.98 -1.27 -22.73
C PHE A 21 -9.53 -2.43 -23.54
N TYR A 22 -10.24 -3.35 -22.89
CA TYR A 22 -10.79 -4.52 -23.54
C TYR A 22 -12.02 -4.17 -24.39
N TYR A 23 -13.00 -3.45 -23.84
CA TYR A 23 -14.28 -3.20 -24.53
C TYR A 23 -14.29 -1.95 -25.40
N VAL A 24 -13.50 -0.92 -25.08
CA VAL A 24 -13.54 0.37 -25.81
C VAL A 24 -12.39 0.50 -26.79
N MET A 25 -11.19 0.03 -26.42
CA MET A 25 -9.99 0.19 -27.25
C MET A 25 -9.63 -1.05 -28.06
N ASP A 26 -10.36 -2.16 -27.89
CA ASP A 26 -10.11 -3.46 -28.55
C ASP A 26 -8.64 -3.91 -28.48
N LEU A 27 -7.97 -3.60 -27.35
CA LEU A 27 -6.53 -3.82 -27.19
C LEU A 27 -6.21 -5.33 -27.01
N GLY A 28 -7.23 -6.18 -26.95
CA GLY A 28 -7.12 -7.60 -26.64
C GLY A 28 -6.81 -7.86 -25.16
N MET A 29 -6.99 -9.11 -24.75
CA MET A 29 -6.93 -9.48 -23.33
C MET A 29 -5.53 -9.29 -22.73
N ILE A 30 -4.48 -9.75 -23.40
CA ILE A 30 -3.11 -9.72 -22.87
C ILE A 30 -2.62 -8.28 -22.69
N PHE A 31 -2.66 -7.48 -23.76
CA PHE A 31 -2.20 -6.09 -23.69
C PHE A 31 -3.10 -5.22 -22.80
N GLY A 32 -4.41 -5.47 -22.79
CA GLY A 32 -5.33 -4.81 -21.86
C GLY A 32 -4.99 -5.06 -20.39
N VAL A 33 -4.68 -6.31 -20.01
CA VAL A 33 -4.25 -6.65 -18.64
C VAL A 33 -2.93 -5.94 -18.29
N ILE A 34 -1.94 -5.97 -19.19
CA ILE A 34 -0.64 -5.33 -18.95
C ILE A 34 -0.81 -3.82 -18.77
N ALA A 35 -1.53 -3.15 -19.68
CA ALA A 35 -1.76 -1.71 -19.61
C ALA A 35 -2.55 -1.31 -18.35
N ALA A 36 -3.61 -2.04 -18.02
CA ALA A 36 -4.41 -1.80 -16.82
C ALA A 36 -3.58 -2.00 -15.54
N THR A 37 -2.69 -3.00 -15.50
CA THR A 37 -1.81 -3.27 -14.36
C THR A 37 -0.87 -2.09 -14.12
N ILE A 38 -0.18 -1.64 -15.18
CA ILE A 38 0.78 -0.53 -15.10
C ILE A 38 0.08 0.75 -14.63
N LEU A 39 -1.06 1.09 -15.23
CA LEU A 39 -1.80 2.30 -14.88
C LEU A 39 -2.41 2.24 -13.49
N THR A 40 -2.94 1.10 -13.06
CA THR A 40 -3.44 0.94 -11.69
C THR A 40 -2.32 1.17 -10.69
N PHE A 41 -1.13 0.64 -10.95
CA PHE A 41 0.05 0.88 -10.11
C PHE A 41 0.43 2.36 -10.08
N ALA A 42 0.48 3.01 -11.24
CA ALA A 42 0.79 4.44 -11.34
C ALA A 42 -0.22 5.31 -10.57
N VAL A 43 -1.52 5.11 -10.80
CA VAL A 43 -2.60 5.83 -10.11
C VAL A 43 -2.52 5.60 -8.60
N SER A 44 -2.30 4.35 -8.19
CA SER A 44 -2.17 4.01 -6.77
C SER A 44 -0.96 4.66 -6.10
N TYR A 45 0.13 4.84 -6.84
CA TYR A 45 1.34 5.46 -6.33
C TYR A 45 1.18 6.97 -6.22
N LEU A 46 0.58 7.62 -7.22
CA LEU A 46 0.44 9.07 -7.29
C LEU A 46 -0.63 9.62 -6.35
N PHE A 47 -1.81 8.97 -6.29
CA PHE A 47 -2.98 9.55 -5.63
C PHE A 47 -3.28 8.94 -4.25
N LEU A 48 -2.82 7.73 -3.98
CA LEU A 48 -3.18 7.00 -2.76
C LEU A 48 -2.03 6.90 -1.76
N GLY A 49 -1.08 7.84 -1.77
CA GLY A 49 0.09 7.84 -0.87
C GLY A 49 -0.29 7.71 0.62
N ARG A 50 -1.26 8.50 1.09
CA ARG A 50 -1.73 8.47 2.50
C ARG A 50 -2.45 7.16 2.87
N LEU A 51 -3.17 6.55 1.93
CA LEU A 51 -3.79 5.24 2.11
C LEU A 51 -2.76 4.12 2.13
N ARG A 52 -1.72 4.22 1.29
CA ARG A 52 -0.60 3.29 1.25
C ARG A 52 0.13 3.25 2.59
N THR A 53 0.52 4.41 3.12
CA THR A 53 1.21 4.48 4.42
C THR A 53 0.36 3.88 5.53
N GLY A 54 -0.93 4.23 5.59
CA GLY A 54 -1.85 3.63 6.57
C GLY A 54 -2.11 2.13 6.38
N ALA A 55 -2.03 1.62 5.15
CA ALA A 55 -2.10 0.18 4.89
C ALA A 55 -0.82 -0.55 5.30
N THR A 56 0.34 0.09 5.16
CA THR A 56 1.63 -0.44 5.65
C THR A 56 1.66 -0.49 7.17
N GLU A 57 1.16 0.54 7.86
CA GLU A 57 0.99 0.56 9.33
C GLU A 57 0.03 -0.55 9.80
N ASP A 58 -1.13 -0.71 9.13
CA ASP A 58 -2.07 -1.79 9.42
C ASP A 58 -1.41 -3.18 9.23
N LEU A 59 -0.55 -3.32 8.21
CA LEU A 59 0.17 -4.56 7.92
C LEU A 59 1.30 -4.82 8.93
N SER A 60 2.07 -3.81 9.30
CA SER A 60 3.12 -3.93 10.32
C SER A 60 2.49 -4.27 11.66
N ALA A 61 1.41 -3.61 12.06
CA ALA A 61 0.69 -3.93 13.29
C ALA A 61 0.13 -5.38 13.29
N ALA A 62 -0.39 -5.85 12.15
CA ALA A 62 -0.85 -7.24 12.00
C ALA A 62 0.31 -8.26 12.06
N TRP A 63 1.48 -7.90 11.52
CA TRP A 63 2.68 -8.74 11.52
C TRP A 63 3.38 -8.77 12.87
N GLU A 64 3.41 -7.64 13.58
CA GLU A 64 3.91 -7.45 14.93
C GLU A 64 2.98 -8.02 16.00
N GLY A 65 1.74 -8.34 15.61
CA GLY A 65 0.66 -8.92 16.42
C GLY A 65 0.91 -10.33 17.00
N ARG A 66 2.17 -10.72 17.26
CA ARG A 66 2.49 -11.78 18.22
C ARG A 66 3.10 -11.13 19.47
N PRO A 67 2.29 -10.73 20.48
CA PRO A 67 2.70 -9.92 21.63
C PRO A 67 3.59 -10.63 22.65
N GLY A 68 4.27 -11.72 22.28
CA GLY A 68 5.02 -12.57 23.21
C GLY A 68 6.47 -12.84 22.78
N ARG A 69 7.00 -12.13 21.78
CA ARG A 69 8.32 -12.43 21.22
C ARG A 69 9.27 -11.25 21.03
N ARG A 70 8.84 -10.01 21.30
CA ARG A 70 9.75 -8.88 21.40
C ARG A 70 10.36 -8.90 22.81
N GLY A 71 11.66 -9.14 22.89
CA GLY A 71 12.39 -9.00 24.15
C GLY A 71 12.36 -7.54 24.59
N ARG A 72 12.38 -7.27 25.91
CA ARG A 72 12.38 -5.89 26.45
C ARG A 72 13.43 -4.97 25.82
N THR A 73 14.54 -5.54 25.34
CA THR A 73 15.61 -4.84 24.63
C THR A 73 15.14 -4.33 23.27
N GLU A 74 14.40 -5.13 22.50
CA GLU A 74 13.93 -4.77 21.15
C GLU A 74 12.90 -3.64 21.19
N THR A 75 12.06 -3.58 22.24
CA THR A 75 11.15 -2.45 22.47
C THR A 75 11.91 -1.20 22.88
N ALA A 76 12.91 -1.33 23.77
CA ALA A 76 13.71 -0.19 24.22
C ALA A 76 14.57 0.41 23.10
N ASP A 77 15.09 -0.42 22.20
CA ASP A 77 15.85 0.03 21.04
C ASP A 77 14.95 0.75 20.03
N ALA A 78 13.76 0.20 19.76
CA ALA A 78 12.76 0.85 18.89
C ALA A 78 12.31 2.21 19.44
N ASP A 79 12.00 2.30 20.74
CA ASP A 79 11.61 3.56 21.39
C ASP A 79 12.75 4.60 21.33
N ALA A 80 14.01 4.17 21.43
CA ALA A 80 15.18 5.05 21.34
C ALA A 80 15.41 5.56 19.90
N GLU A 81 15.21 4.70 18.89
CA GLU A 81 15.32 5.06 17.48
C GLU A 81 14.19 6.02 17.04
N ASP A 82 12.97 5.78 17.50
CA ASP A 82 11.82 6.64 17.25
C ASP A 82 12.02 8.03 17.87
N ALA A 83 12.46 8.09 19.13
CA ALA A 83 12.76 9.35 19.83
C ALA A 83 13.88 10.16 19.14
N TYR A 84 14.85 9.50 18.52
CA TYR A 84 15.92 10.16 17.78
C TYR A 84 15.45 10.71 16.42
N THR A 85 14.44 10.08 15.81
CA THR A 85 13.94 10.43 14.48
C THR A 85 12.90 11.56 14.53
N GLU A 86 12.06 11.59 15.56
CA GLU A 86 10.94 12.55 15.72
C GLU A 86 11.40 14.02 15.87
N GLY A 87 12.64 14.26 16.30
CA GLY A 87 13.21 15.61 16.46
C GLY A 87 14.14 16.09 15.35
N ARG A 88 14.59 15.20 14.46
CA ARG A 88 15.73 15.48 13.54
C ARG A 88 15.31 15.86 12.12
N PHE A 89 14.13 15.44 11.68
CA PHE A 89 13.62 15.69 10.33
C PHE A 89 12.29 16.46 10.40
N ARG A 90 12.36 17.75 10.75
CA ARG A 90 11.29 18.71 10.46
C ARG A 90 11.56 19.34 9.10
N GLU A 91 10.69 19.10 8.13
CA GLU A 91 10.49 20.02 6.99
C GLU A 91 9.48 21.10 7.37
#